data_AF-A0A350MP78-F1
#
_entry.id   AF-A0A350MP78-F1
#
_cell.length_a   1.000
_cell.length_b   1.000
_cell.length_c   1.000
_cell.angle_alpha   90.00
_cell.angle_beta   90.00
_cell.angle_gamma   90.00
#
_symmetry.space_group_name_H-M   'P 1'
#
loop_
_entity.id
_entity.type
_entity.pdbx_description
1 polymer ?
#
loop_
_entity_poly.entity_id
_entity_poly.type
_entity_poly.pdbx_seq_one_letter_code
_entity_poly.pdbx_strand_id
1 'polypeptide(L)' 'MKKVATKAEINKSVTLYWLRHSYATHLLESGTDLRYIQELLGHKSSKTTEIYTHVTDKNLQKIKSPFDDL' A
#
# COMPACT_ATOMS: atom_id res chain seq x y z
N MET A 1 15.70 -2.37 13.30
CA MET A 1 14.99 -3.54 12.74
C MET A 1 15.48 -4.87 13.32
N LYS A 2 16.74 -5.29 13.12
CA LYS A 2 17.24 -6.61 13.57
C LYS A 2 16.96 -6.95 15.04
N LYS A 3 17.28 -6.05 15.99
CA LYS A 3 17.00 -6.27 17.44
C LYS A 3 15.50 -6.46 17.73
N VAL A 4 14.65 -5.65 17.09
CA VAL A 4 13.19 -5.72 17.26
C VAL A 4 12.64 -7.00 16.61
N ALA A 5 13.13 -7.36 15.42
CA ALA A 5 12.75 -8.59 14.73
C ALA A 5 13.14 -9.84 15.54
N THR A 6 14.34 -9.88 16.14
CA THR A 6 14.76 -10.97 17.04
C THR A 6 13.87 -11.05 18.29
N LYS A 7 13.52 -9.92 18.89
CA LYS A 7 12.61 -9.88 20.06
C LYS A 7 11.18 -10.31 19.71
N ALA A 8 10.75 -10.06 18.47
CA ALA A 8 9.44 -10.46 17.94
C ALA A 8 9.45 -11.85 17.30
N GLU A 9 10.54 -12.62 17.45
CA GLU A 9 10.70 -13.98 16.89
C GLU A 9 10.52 -14.05 15.36
N ILE A 10 10.79 -12.96 14.66
CA ILE A 10 10.73 -12.90 13.20
C ILE A 10 12.06 -13.41 12.62
N ASN A 11 12.03 -14.63 12.09
CA ASN A 11 13.19 -15.29 11.49
C ASN A 11 13.55 -14.78 10.07
N LYS A 12 12.69 -13.95 9.47
CA LYS A 12 12.94 -13.34 8.15
C LYS A 12 13.82 -12.09 8.29
N SER A 13 14.62 -11.82 7.27
CA SER A 13 15.40 -10.58 7.19
C SER A 13 14.46 -9.38 6.95
N VAL A 14 14.11 -8.67 8.03
CA VAL A 14 13.25 -7.48 7.95
C VAL A 14 14.11 -6.22 7.83
N THR A 15 13.86 -5.44 6.79
CA THR A 15 14.50 -4.13 6.58
C THR A 15 13.49 -3.00 6.77
N LEU A 16 13.95 -1.75 6.85
CA LEU A 16 13.07 -0.58 6.91
C LEU A 16 12.13 -0.48 5.69
N TYR A 17 12.54 -1.05 4.56
CA TYR A 17 11.74 -1.08 3.34
C TYR A 17 10.43 -1.89 3.51
N TRP A 18 10.45 -2.93 4.35
CA TRP A 18 9.25 -3.70 4.68
C TRP A 18 8.23 -2.87 5.46
N LEU A 19 8.66 -2.03 6.39
CA LEU A 19 7.75 -1.12 7.09
C LEU A 19 7.11 -0.12 6.14
N ARG A 20 7.89 0.40 5.18
CA ARG A 20 7.38 1.29 4.14
C ARG A 20 6.30 0.61 3.31
N HIS A 21 6.53 -0.64 2.92
CA HIS A 21 5.54 -1.44 2.21
C HIS A 21 4.29 -1.67 3.05
N SER A 22 4.43 -2.11 4.30
CA SER A 22 3.29 -2.32 5.20
C SER A 22 2.47 -1.05 5.40
N TYR A 23 3.13 0.10 5.56
CA TYR A 23 2.46 1.39 5.69
C TYR A 23 1.65 1.75 4.43
N ALA A 24 2.26 1.63 3.25
CA ALA A 24 1.60 1.92 1.99
C ALA A 24 0.40 0.99 1.72
N THR A 25 0.58 -0.30 1.99
CA THR A 25 -0.49 -1.30 1.87
C THR A 25 -1.67 -0.97 2.78
N HIS A 26 -1.42 -0.68 4.06
CA HIS A 26 -2.51 -0.34 4.99
C HIS A 26 -3.26 0.94 4.61
N LEU A 27 -2.55 1.98 4.15
CA LEU A 27 -3.21 3.18 3.65
C LEU A 27 -4.12 2.84 2.46
N LEU A 28 -3.64 2.03 1.53
CA LEU A 28 -4.40 1.66 0.35
C LEU A 28 -5.62 0.78 0.71
N GLU A 29 -5.46 -0.19 1.63
CA GLU A 29 -6.55 -1.01 2.15
C GLU A 29 -7.63 -0.20 2.88
N SER A 30 -7.23 0.87 3.57
CA SER A 30 -8.15 1.80 4.23
C SER A 30 -8.88 2.74 3.26
N GLY A 31 -8.60 2.66 1.95
CA GLY A 31 -9.23 3.48 0.92
C GLY A 31 -8.54 4.81 0.67
N THR A 32 -7.31 5.00 1.16
CA THR A 32 -6.52 6.20 0.85
C THR A 32 -6.15 6.22 -0.63
N ASP A 33 -6.33 7.36 -1.29
CA ASP A 33 -5.98 7.53 -2.70
C ASP A 33 -4.48 7.31 -2.94
N LEU A 34 -4.15 6.64 -4.05
CA LEU A 34 -2.79 6.29 -4.43
C LEU A 34 -1.88 7.52 -4.59
N ARG A 35 -2.44 8.67 -4.99
CA ARG A 35 -1.73 9.95 -5.10
C ARG A 35 -1.29 10.47 -3.73
N TYR A 36 -2.13 10.38 -2.71
CA TYR A 36 -1.74 10.77 -1.35
C TYR A 36 -0.67 9.84 -0.80
N ILE A 37 -0.78 8.53 -1.04
CA ILE A 37 0.24 7.55 -0.65
C ILE A 37 1.57 7.87 -1.34
N GLN A 38 1.54 8.24 -2.63
CA GLN A 38 2.74 8.62 -3.37
C GLN A 38 3.45 9.83 -2.73
N GLU A 39 2.71 10.89 -2.39
CA GLU A 39 3.26 12.09 -1.77
C GLU A 39 3.81 11.80 -0.37
N LEU A 40 3.06 11.05 0.45
CA LEU A 40 3.48 10.64 1.80
C LEU A 40 4.77 9.81 1.79
N LEU A 41 4.98 9.01 0.75
CA LEU A 41 6.18 8.20 0.58
C LEU A 41 7.31 8.95 -0.13
N GLY A 42 7.07 10.15 -0.66
CA GLY A 42 8.06 10.92 -1.43
C GLY A 42 8.44 10.25 -2.76
N HIS A 43 7.50 9.54 -3.39
CA HIS A 43 7.71 8.84 -4.65
C HIS A 43 7.68 9.82 -5.83
N LYS A 44 8.79 9.90 -6.58
CA LYS A 44 8.90 10.74 -7.78
C LYS A 44 8.02 10.27 -8.94
N SER A 45 7.61 9.01 -8.96
CA SER A 45 6.84 8.40 -10.05
C SER A 45 5.68 7.59 -9.49
N SER A 46 4.49 7.73 -10.11
CA SER A 46 3.31 6.92 -9.77
C SER A 46 3.61 5.42 -9.92
N LYS A 47 4.43 5.04 -10.90
CA LYS A 47 4.90 3.67 -11.16
C LYS A 47 5.44 2.98 -9.91
N THR A 48 6.16 3.72 -9.06
CA THR A 48 6.75 3.19 -7.82
C THR A 48 5.72 2.99 -6.70
N THR A 49 4.56 3.63 -6.79
CA THR A 49 3.43 3.47 -5.86
C THR A 49 2.40 2.48 -6.40
N GLU A 50 2.25 2.39 -7.73
CA GLU A 50 1.38 1.42 -8.42
C GLU A 50 1.70 -0.01 -8.03
N ILE A 51 2.92 -0.31 -7.58
CA ILE A 51 3.26 -1.63 -7.04
C ILE A 51 2.37 -2.04 -5.87
N TYR A 52 1.64 -1.14 -5.20
CA TYR A 52 0.73 -1.49 -4.10
C TYR A 52 -0.70 -1.80 -4.55
N THR A 53 -1.08 -1.49 -5.79
CA THR A 53 -2.46 -1.67 -6.26
C THR A 53 -2.90 -3.13 -6.36
N HIS A 54 -1.94 -4.07 -6.45
CA HIS A 54 -2.22 -5.51 -6.40
C HIS A 54 -2.93 -5.94 -5.11
N VAL A 55 -2.84 -5.17 -4.03
CA VAL A 55 -3.48 -5.50 -2.75
C VAL A 55 -4.97 -5.11 -2.74
N THR A 56 -5.39 -4.23 -3.66
CA THR A 56 -6.74 -3.63 -3.71
C THR A 56 -7.65 -4.10 -4.84
N ASP A 57 -7.35 -5.24 -5.47
CA ASP A 57 -8.16 -5.84 -6.56
C ASP A 57 -9.67 -5.99 -6.20
N LYS A 58 -10.01 -5.87 -4.91
CA LYS A 58 -11.37 -5.90 -4.37
C LYS A 58 -12.26 -4.69 -4.68
N ASN A 59 -11.72 -3.56 -5.16
CA ASN A 59 -12.52 -2.33 -5.34
C ASN A 59 -12.98 -2.06 -6.78
N LEU A 60 -12.40 -2.71 -7.80
CA LEU A 60 -12.84 -2.51 -9.20
C LEU A 60 -14.31 -2.90 -9.41
N GLN A 61 -14.80 -3.92 -8.70
CA GLN A 61 -16.21 -4.33 -8.78
C GLN A 61 -17.20 -3.38 -8.09
N LYS A 62 -16.72 -2.37 -7.35
CA LYS A 62 -17.56 -1.35 -6.71
C LYS A 62 -17.65 -0.06 -7.51
N ILE A 63 -16.93 0.03 -8.63
CA ILE A 63 -16.99 1.21 -9.50
C ILE A 63 -18.31 1.14 -10.24
N LYS A 64 -19.28 1.94 -9.79
CA LYS A 64 -20.51 2.21 -10.53
C LYS A 64 -20.21 3.13 -11.70
N SER A 65 -20.72 2.78 -12.87
CA SER A 65 -20.76 3.69 -14.01
C SER A 65 -21.63 4.90 -13.65
N PRO A 66 -21.25 6.12 -14.07
CA PRO A 66 -22.13 7.29 -14.02
C PRO A 66 -23.45 7.10 -14.79
N PHE A 67 -23.51 6.08 -15.64
CA PHE A 67 -24.67 5.72 -16.46
C PHE A 67 -25.45 4.52 -15.93
N ASP A 68 -25.03 3.87 -14.84
CA ASP A 68 -25.75 2.70 -14.28
C ASP A 68 -27.08 3.09 -13.62
N ASP A 69 -27.25 4.36 -13.26
CA ASP A 69 -28.44 4.91 -12.61
C ASP A 69 -29.28 5.82 -13.55
N LEU A 70 -29.07 5.72 -14.89
CA LEU A 70 -29.83 6.43 -15.95
C LEU A 70 -30.94 5.55 -16.54
#